data_AF-A0A3C0ZN58-F1
#
_entry.id   AF-A0A3C0ZN58-F1
#
_cell.length_a   1.000
_cell.length_b   1.000
_cell.length_c   1.000
_cell.angle_alpha   90.00
_cell.angle_beta   90.00
_cell.angle_gamma   90.00
#
_symmetry.space_group_name_H-M   'P 1'
#
loop_
_entity.id
_entity.type
_entity.pdbx_description
1 polymer ?
#
loop_
_entity_poly.entity_id
_entity_poly.type
_entity_poly.pdbx_seq_one_letter_code
_entity_poly.pdbx_strand_id
1 'polypeptide(L)' 'MVEMGNYREPNVATTRILDRTGNLEAAEHVAEALGVPRERVMQEIDRTAYLDVTVIIGKDYRSLKPLQ' A
#
# COMPACT_ATOMS: atom_id res chain seq x y z
N MET A 1 -14.35 -3.49 -3.04
CA MET A 1 -14.25 -4.37 -1.85
C MET A 1 -12.85 -4.20 -1.28
N VAL A 2 -12.67 -4.31 0.04
CA VAL A 2 -11.35 -4.30 0.66
C VAL A 2 -11.09 -5.69 1.21
N GLU A 3 -9.91 -6.24 0.92
CA GLU A 3 -9.45 -7.52 1.45
C GLU A 3 -8.29 -7.30 2.42
N MET A 4 -8.24 -8.10 3.48
CA MET A 4 -7.23 -8.00 4.53
C MET A 4 -6.61 -9.37 4.80
N GLY A 5 -5.30 -9.39 5.00
CA GLY A 5 -4.54 -10.59 5.30
C GLY A 5 -3.13 -10.26 5.78
N ASN A 6 -2.41 -11.26 6.26
CA ASN A 6 -1.03 -11.09 6.71
C ASN A 6 -0.08 -11.10 5.52
N TYR A 7 0.82 -10.11 5.48
CA TYR A 7 1.92 -10.11 4.51
C TYR A 7 2.92 -11.22 4.84
N ARG A 8 3.50 -11.85 3.81
CA ARG A 8 4.38 -13.02 3.95
C ARG A 8 5.66 -12.69 4.71
N GLU A 9 6.19 -11.48 4.53
CA GLU A 9 7.40 -11.04 5.20
C GLU A 9 7.07 -10.38 6.55
N PRO A 10 7.49 -10.98 7.68
CA PRO A 10 7.38 -10.30 8.96
C PRO A 10 8.39 -9.15 9.04
N ASN A 11 8.08 -8.13 9.84
CA ASN A 11 8.96 -7.00 10.16
C ASN A 11 9.23 -5.95 9.06
N VAL A 12 8.28 -5.73 8.15
CA VAL A 12 8.35 -4.59 7.22
C VAL A 12 8.51 -3.28 8.00
N ALA A 13 9.60 -2.56 7.76
CA ALA A 13 9.94 -1.37 8.53
C ALA A 13 8.98 -0.21 8.26
N THR A 14 8.66 0.01 6.98
CA THR A 14 7.88 1.15 6.51
C THR A 14 6.69 0.71 5.66
N THR A 15 5.58 1.42 5.79
CA THR A 15 4.37 1.18 5.01
C THR A 15 4.61 1.51 3.54
N ARG A 16 4.17 0.63 2.64
CA ARG A 16 4.34 0.73 1.19
C ARG A 16 3.01 0.49 0.48
N ILE A 17 2.83 1.15 -0.67
CA ILE A 17 1.66 0.99 -1.52
C ILE A 17 2.10 0.39 -2.85
N LEU A 18 1.38 -0.63 -3.31
CA LEU A 18 1.68 -1.32 -4.56
C LEU A 18 0.54 -1.15 -5.54
N ASP A 19 0.81 -0.60 -6.72
CA ASP A 19 -0.08 -0.61 -7.87
C ASP A 19 0.07 -1.94 -8.61
N ARG A 20 -1.03 -2.69 -8.73
CA ARG A 20 -1.04 -4.03 -9.34
C ARG A 20 -1.58 -4.03 -10.78
N THR A 21 -2.23 -2.96 -11.21
CA THR A 21 -2.92 -2.91 -12.51
C THR A 21 -2.29 -1.93 -13.50
N GLY A 22 -1.36 -1.09 -13.04
CA GLY A 22 -0.76 -0.03 -13.84
C GLY A 22 -1.41 1.33 -13.62
N ASN A 23 -2.40 1.42 -12.71
CA ASN A 23 -3.08 2.66 -12.35
C ASN A 23 -2.37 3.32 -11.15
N LEU A 24 -1.26 3.99 -11.46
CA LEU A 24 -0.44 4.65 -10.45
C LEU A 24 -1.21 5.75 -9.71
N GLU A 25 -2.09 6.47 -10.39
CA GLU A 25 -2.93 7.52 -9.80
C GLU A 25 -3.79 6.99 -8.65
N ALA A 26 -4.44 5.84 -8.85
CA ALA A 26 -5.22 5.19 -7.79
C ALA A 26 -4.36 4.81 -6.58
N ALA A 27 -3.14 4.32 -6.79
CA ALA A 27 -2.23 3.97 -5.71
C ALA A 27 -1.70 5.21 -4.96
N GLU A 28 -1.45 6.31 -5.67
CA GLU A 28 -1.04 7.58 -5.06
C GLU A 28 -2.13 8.18 -4.18
N HIS A 29 -3.40 8.12 -4.60
CA HIS A 29 -4.53 8.58 -3.78
C HIS A 29 -4.64 7.79 -2.47
N VAL A 30 -4.42 6.47 -2.51
CA VAL A 30 -4.37 5.64 -1.30
C VAL A 30 -3.20 6.05 -0.41
N ALA A 31 -2.02 6.31 -0.99
CA ALA A 31 -0.87 6.80 -0.23
C ALA A 31 -1.17 8.13 0.47
N GLU A 32 -1.78 9.08 -0.24
CA GLU A 32 -2.14 10.39 0.30
C GLU A 32 -3.11 10.28 1.48
N ALA A 33 -4.15 9.44 1.35
CA ALA A 33 -5.13 9.19 2.40
C ALA A 33 -4.48 8.59 3.66
N LEU A 34 -3.47 7.73 3.48
CA LEU A 34 -2.73 7.09 4.58
C LEU A 34 -1.58 7.96 5.13
N GLY A 35 -1.21 9.04 4.43
CA GLY A 35 -0.03 9.84 4.77
C GLY A 35 1.30 9.16 4.43
N VAL A 36 1.27 8.21 3.49
CA VAL A 36 2.46 7.53 2.98
C VAL A 36 3.06 8.40 1.86
N PRO A 37 4.37 8.69 1.88
CA PRO A 37 5.01 9.52 0.87
C PRO A 37 5.07 8.79 -0.48
N ARG A 38 4.96 9.55 -1.59
CA ARG A 38 4.84 8.99 -2.97
C ARG A 38 6.00 8.08 -3.36
N GLU A 39 7.19 8.31 -2.80
CA GLU A 39 8.39 7.50 -3.04
C GLU A 39 8.25 6.06 -2.52
N ARG A 40 7.23 5.78 -1.70
CA ARG A 40 6.88 4.44 -1.21
C ARG A 40 5.72 3.80 -1.98
N VAL A 41 5.25 4.45 -3.04
CA VAL A 41 4.32 3.89 -4.01
C VAL A 41 5.15 3.21 -5.11
N MET A 42 4.88 1.94 -5.37
CA MET A 42 5.61 1.16 -6.36
C MET A 42 4.65 0.45 -7.28
N GLN A 43 4.97 0.41 -8.57
CA GLN A 43 4.21 -0.35 -9.54
C GLN A 43 4.78 -1.77 -9.62
N GLU A 44 3.97 -2.75 -9.25
CA GLU A 44 4.29 -4.17 -9.30
C GLU A 44 3.11 -4.89 -9.96
N ILE A 45 3.03 -4.75 -11.29
CA ILE A 45 1.91 -5.24 -12.08
C ILE A 45 1.78 -6.75 -11.93
N ASP A 46 0.64 -7.18 -11.40
CA ASP A 46 0.25 -8.58 -11.31
C ASP A 46 -1.19 -8.69 -11.78
N ARG A 47 -1.37 -9.02 -13.06
CA ARG A 47 -2.69 -9.17 -13.69
C ARG A 47 -3.45 -10.41 -13.20
N THR A 48 -2.80 -11.27 -12.41
CA THR A 48 -3.47 -12.40 -11.75
C THR A 48 -4.01 -12.03 -10.38
N ALA A 49 -3.56 -10.91 -9.80
CA ALA A 49 -4.12 -10.35 -8.59
C ALA A 49 -5.45 -9.64 -8.91
N TYR A 50 -6.48 -9.92 -8.12
CA TYR A 50 -7.80 -9.30 -8.23
C TYR A 50 -7.89 -7.91 -7.58
N LEU A 51 -6.76 -7.39 -7.08
CA LEU A 51 -6.69 -6.13 -6.34
C LEU A 51 -6.00 -5.07 -7.19
N ASP A 52 -6.58 -3.88 -7.28
CA ASP A 52 -5.98 -2.75 -7.99
C ASP A 52 -4.77 -2.19 -7.24
N VAL A 53 -4.91 -2.09 -5.91
CA VAL A 53 -3.90 -1.53 -5.00
C VAL A 53 -3.72 -2.46 -3.81
N THR A 54 -2.47 -2.73 -3.44
CA THR A 54 -2.11 -3.46 -2.21
C THR A 54 -1.44 -2.50 -1.23
N VAL A 55 -1.87 -2.49 0.03
CA VAL A 55 -1.23 -1.74 1.11
C VAL A 55 -0.49 -2.71 2.02
N ILE A 56 0.83 -2.55 2.14
CA ILE A 56 1.64 -3.31 3.08
C ILE A 56 1.92 -2.41 4.28
N ILE A 57 1.34 -2.76 5.43
CA ILE A 57 1.48 -2.00 6.67
C ILE A 57 2.81 -2.35 7.35
N GLY A 58 3.64 -1.33 7.59
CA GLY A 58 4.92 -1.46 8.28
C GLY A 58 4.84 -1.15 9.78
N LYS A 59 6.00 -1.20 10.45
CA LYS A 59 6.14 -0.82 11.88
C LYS A 59 5.83 0.66 12.13
N ASP A 60 5.88 1.49 11.09
CA ASP A 60 5.49 2.90 11.11
C ASP A 60 3.97 3.13 11.05
N TYR A 61 3.13 2.11 11.20
CA TYR A 61 1.67 2.25 11.15
C TYR A 61 1.12 3.37 12.05
N ARG A 62 1.76 3.64 13.19
CA ARG A 62 1.35 4.72 14.12
C ARG A 62 1.56 6.13 13.58
N SER A 63 2.37 6.31 12.54
CA SER A 63 2.54 7.61 11.88
C SER A 63 1.58 7.80 10.71
N LEU A 64 0.72 6.83 10.40
CA LEU A 64 -0.26 6.97 9.33
C LEU A 64 -1.39 7.90 9.76
N LYS A 65 -1.83 8.78 8.85
CA LYS A 65 -2.85 9.81 9.10
C LYS A 65 -4.10 9.29 9.83
N PRO A 66 -4.70 8.14 9.48
CA PRO A 66 -5.93 7.68 10.13
C PRO A 66 -5.77 7.29 11.61
N LEU A 67 -4.54 7.12 12.08
CA LEU A 67 -4.22 6.66 13.44
C LEU A 67 -3.56 7.75 14.29
N GLN A 68 -3.48 8.99 13.77
CA GLN A 68 -3.02 10.17 14.48
C GLN A 68 -4.14 10.88 15.23
#